data_AF-A0A7C7G850-F1
#
_entry.id   AF-A0A7C7G850-F1
#
_cell.length_a   1.000
_cell.length_b   1.000
_cell.length_c   1.000
_cell.angle_alpha   90.00
_cell.angle_beta   90.00
_cell.angle_gamma   90.00
#
_symmetry.space_group_name_H-M   'P 1'
#
loop_
_entity.id
_entity.type
_entity.pdbx_description
1 polymer ?
#
loop_
_entity_poly.entity_id
_entity_poly.type
_entity_poly.pdbx_seq_one_letter_code
_entity_poly.pdbx_strand_id
1 'polypeptide(L)'
;MLPKEKLNKMKTFKSMNPIGSNLDKTVLEKFLSQQKTLLELLQQAEKVSLTKNKTGISISKWIKLKLGDTFRIVIYHNLRHVIQAEKVIKEASR
;
A
#
# COMPACT_ATOMS: atom_id res chain seq x y z
N MET A 1 14.26 -2.52 10.75
CA MET A 1 13.72 -3.01 12.03
C MET A 1 12.62 -4.00 11.69
N LEU A 2 12.80 -5.27 12.03
CA LEU A 2 11.74 -6.27 11.89
C LEU A 2 10.59 -5.88 12.84
N PRO A 3 9.32 -5.94 12.41
CA PRO A 3 8.20 -5.59 13.29
C PRO A 3 8.12 -6.59 14.45
N LYS A 4 7.81 -6.09 15.66
CA LYS A 4 7.57 -6.92 16.86
C LYS A 4 6.43 -7.93 16.61
N GLU A 5 6.52 -9.10 17.22
CA GLU A 5 5.62 -10.26 17.03
C GLU A 5 4.13 -9.98 17.26
N LYS A 6 3.79 -8.99 18.11
CA LYS A 6 2.43 -8.51 18.34
C LYS A 6 2.31 -7.04 17.96
N LEU A 7 1.92 -6.77 16.71
CA LEU A 7 1.53 -5.44 16.28
C LEU A 7 0.10 -5.14 16.73
N ASN A 8 -0.12 -3.94 17.28
CA ASN A 8 -1.46 -3.43 17.53
C ASN A 8 -2.19 -3.28 16.19
N LYS A 9 -3.24 -4.08 15.98
CA LYS A 9 -4.07 -3.99 14.78
C LYS A 9 -4.85 -2.68 14.82
N MET A 10 -4.77 -1.90 13.75
CA MET A 10 -5.65 -0.75 13.54
C MET A 10 -6.91 -1.20 12.81
N LYS A 11 -8.07 -0.67 13.20
CA LYS A 11 -9.30 -0.85 12.43
C LYS A 11 -9.19 -0.09 11.11
N THR A 12 -9.70 -0.69 10.03
CA THR A 12 -9.84 -0.01 8.74
C THR A 12 -10.72 1.23 8.91
N PHE A 13 -10.31 2.36 8.34
CA PHE A 13 -11.11 3.59 8.35
C PHE A 13 -12.44 3.36 7.63
N LYS A 14 -13.53 3.93 8.15
CA LYS A 14 -14.87 3.76 7.57
C LYS A 14 -14.92 4.12 6.08
N SER A 15 -14.21 5.17 5.68
CA SER A 15 -14.11 5.64 4.29
C SER A 15 -13.27 4.74 3.36
N MET A 16 -12.54 3.77 3.92
CA MET A 16 -11.66 2.85 3.20
C MET A 16 -12.07 1.38 3.39
N ASN A 17 -13.29 1.14 3.88
CA ASN A 17 -13.80 -0.21 4.10
C ASN A 17 -14.32 -0.78 2.77
N PRO A 18 -13.73 -1.88 2.24
CA PRO A 18 -14.16 -2.43 0.96
C PRO A 18 -15.44 -3.28 1.06
N ILE A 19 -15.92 -3.61 2.26
CA ILE A 19 -17.13 -4.44 2.44
C ILE A 19 -18.33 -3.75 1.79
N GLY A 20 -19.02 -4.46 0.89
CA GLY A 20 -20.16 -3.95 0.13
C GLY A 20 -19.78 -3.14 -1.11
N SER A 21 -18.51 -3.08 -1.48
CA SER A 21 -18.09 -2.46 -2.75
C SER A 21 -18.50 -3.32 -3.93
N ASN A 22 -19.02 -2.69 -4.99
CA ASN A 22 -19.16 -3.34 -6.29
C ASN A 22 -17.77 -3.47 -6.93
N LEU A 23 -17.37 -4.70 -7.23
CA LEU A 23 -16.08 -5.02 -7.82
C LEU A 23 -16.30 -5.65 -9.19
N ASP A 24 -15.53 -5.19 -10.17
CA ASP A 24 -15.43 -5.81 -11.49
C ASP A 24 -13.94 -5.97 -11.86
N LYS A 25 -13.66 -6.47 -13.07
CA LYS A 25 -12.27 -6.71 -13.52
C LYS A 25 -11.42 -5.44 -13.62
N THR A 26 -12.02 -4.25 -13.72
CA THR A 26 -11.28 -2.98 -13.82
C THR A 26 -10.45 -2.68 -12.58
N VAL A 27 -10.77 -3.29 -11.43
CA VAL A 27 -9.95 -3.15 -10.22
C VAL A 27 -8.54 -3.72 -10.41
N LEU A 28 -8.40 -4.77 -11.23
CA LEU A 28 -7.11 -5.36 -11.58
C LEU A 28 -6.32 -4.44 -12.51
N GLU A 29 -6.99 -3.84 -13.49
CA GLU A 29 -6.38 -2.87 -14.41
C GLU A 29 -5.86 -1.65 -13.64
N LYS A 30 -6.67 -1.14 -12.71
CA LYS A 30 -6.26 -0.05 -11.80
C LYS A 30 -5.06 -0.44 -10.96
N PHE A 31 -5.05 -1.64 -10.38
CA PHE A 31 -3.92 -2.10 -9.58
C PHE A 31 -2.64 -2.20 -10.42
N LEU A 32 -2.72 -2.77 -11.62
CA LEU A 32 -1.58 -2.87 -12.55
C LEU A 32 -1.07 -1.48 -12.97
N SER A 33 -1.97 -0.54 -13.27
CA SER A 33 -1.59 0.84 -13.57
C SER A 33 -0.86 1.49 -12.41
N GLN A 34 -1.36 1.32 -11.18
CA GLN A 34 -0.71 1.84 -9.98
C GLN A 34 0.68 1.22 -9.73
N GLN A 35 0.85 -0.07 -10.04
CA GLN A 35 2.17 -0.72 -9.98
C GLN A 35 3.16 -0.11 -10.98
N LYS A 36 2.73 0.17 -12.22
CA LYS A 36 3.58 0.85 -13.22
C LYS A 36 3.97 2.25 -12.77
N THR A 37 3.01 3.04 -12.29
CA THR A 37 3.29 4.37 -11.73
C THR A 37 4.26 4.30 -10.55
N LEU A 38 4.13 3.29 -9.66
CA LEU A 38 5.07 3.12 -8.56
C LEU A 38 6.49 2.87 -9.06
N LEU A 39 6.68 2.06 -10.10
CA LEU A 39 8.01 1.81 -10.69
C LEU A 39 8.60 3.08 -11.30
N GLU A 40 7.81 3.85 -12.04
CA GLU A 40 8.24 5.15 -12.60
C GLU A 40 8.65 6.14 -11.51
N LEU A 41 7.86 6.22 -10.44
CA LEU A 41 8.16 7.07 -9.29
C LEU A 41 9.43 6.63 -8.57
N LEU A 42 9.69 5.32 -8.45
CA LEU A 42 10.92 4.80 -7.85
C LEU A 42 12.15 5.16 -8.69
N GLN A 43 12.05 5.06 -10.03
CA GLN A 43 13.12 5.48 -10.93
C GLN A 43 13.40 6.99 -10.82
N GLN A 44 12.35 7.82 -10.75
CA GLN A 44 12.51 9.25 -10.53
C GLN A 44 13.08 9.58 -9.14
N ALA A 45 12.78 8.75 -8.14
CA ALA A 45 13.23 8.95 -6.78
C ALA A 45 14.76 8.88 -6.62
N GLU A 46 15.46 8.21 -7.53
CA GLU A 46 16.93 8.16 -7.57
C GLU A 46 17.57 9.56 -7.67
N LYS A 47 16.85 10.52 -8.25
CA LYS A 47 17.34 11.88 -8.51
C LYS A 47 16.99 12.87 -7.40
N VAL A 48 16.29 12.44 -6.34
CA VAL A 48 15.81 13.33 -5.27
C VAL A 48 16.13 12.77 -3.89
N SER A 49 16.22 13.65 -2.90
CA SER A 49 16.47 13.20 -1.52
C SER A 49 15.24 12.52 -0.91
N LEU A 50 15.37 11.25 -0.55
CA LEU A 50 14.32 10.45 0.09
C LEU A 50 13.97 10.92 1.52
N THR A 51 14.85 11.70 2.15
CA THR A 51 14.72 12.16 3.54
C THR A 51 14.31 13.63 3.66
N LYS A 52 14.71 14.48 2.70
CA LYS A 52 14.30 15.89 2.68
C LYS A 52 12.90 16.08 2.08
N ASN A 53 12.58 15.34 1.02
CA ASN A 53 11.25 15.38 0.42
C ASN A 53 10.22 14.70 1.32
N LYS A 54 9.08 15.35 1.52
CA LYS A 54 7.99 14.83 2.36
C LYS A 54 6.68 14.80 1.59
N THR A 55 5.92 13.73 1.74
CA THR A 55 4.62 13.55 1.10
C THR A 55 3.52 13.49 2.14
N GLY A 56 2.33 13.98 1.78
CA GLY A 56 1.12 13.71 2.55
C GLY A 56 0.74 12.23 2.51
N ILE A 57 -0.11 11.80 3.44
CA ILE A 57 -0.69 10.47 3.47
C ILE A 57 -2.21 10.55 3.58
N SER A 58 -2.93 9.55 3.06
CA SER A 58 -4.40 9.57 3.02
C SER A 58 -5.07 9.47 4.39
N ILE A 59 -4.33 9.12 5.44
CA ILE A 59 -4.85 8.90 6.80
C ILE A 59 -4.90 10.19 7.62
N SER A 60 -4.02 11.15 7.35
CA SER A 60 -3.93 12.40 8.12
C SER A 60 -3.47 13.54 7.23
N LYS A 61 -4.18 14.67 7.31
CA LYS A 61 -3.81 15.93 6.64
C LYS A 61 -2.66 16.65 7.35
N TRP A 62 -2.45 16.37 8.64
CA TRP A 62 -1.47 17.05 9.48
C TRP A 62 -0.09 16.39 9.46
N ILE A 63 -0.03 15.11 9.05
CA ILE A 63 1.19 14.32 9.06
C ILE A 63 1.71 14.20 7.63
N LYS A 64 2.98 14.57 7.44
CA LYS A 64 3.75 14.25 6.23
C LYS A 64 4.88 13.30 6.60
N LEU A 65 5.12 12.31 5.74
CA LEU A 65 6.20 11.35 5.91
C LEU A 65 7.34 11.66 4.95
N LYS A 66 8.57 11.26 5.31
CA LYS A 66 9.69 11.28 4.37
C LYS A 66 9.35 10.41 3.17
N LEU A 67 9.74 10.84 1.97
CA LEU A 67 9.44 10.15 0.72
C LEU A 67 9.82 8.66 0.77
N GLY A 68 11.00 8.35 1.33
CA GLY A 68 11.46 6.97 1.50
C GLY A 68 10.56 6.13 2.43
N ASP A 69 10.02 6.74 3.50
CA ASP A 69 9.08 6.06 4.40
C ASP A 69 7.73 5.82 3.72
N THR A 70 7.25 6.80 2.93
CA THR A 70 6.05 6.65 2.11
C THR A 70 6.17 5.50 1.11
N PHE A 71 7.28 5.42 0.36
CA PHE A 71 7.50 4.30 -0.57
C PHE A 71 7.49 2.96 0.15
N ARG A 72 8.18 2.83 1.29
CA ARG A 72 8.18 1.60 2.09
C ARG A 72 6.77 1.21 2.53
N ILE A 73 5.96 2.17 2.98
CA ILE A 73 4.57 1.92 3.37
C ILE A 73 3.77 1.39 2.18
N VAL A 74 3.85 2.03 1.02
CA VAL A 74 3.10 1.63 -0.19
C VAL A 74 3.54 0.25 -0.66
N ILE A 75 4.84 -0.01 -0.77
CA ILE A 75 5.39 -1.30 -1.22
C ILE A 75 4.95 -2.43 -0.29
N TYR A 76 5.14 -2.26 1.03
CA TYR A 76 4.73 -3.28 1.99
C TYR A 76 3.21 -3.42 2.12
N HIS A 77 2.46 -2.37 1.81
CA HIS A 77 1.01 -2.44 1.75
C HIS A 77 0.54 -3.33 0.59
N ASN A 78 1.11 -3.13 -0.60
CA ASN A 78 0.77 -3.94 -1.77
C ASN A 78 1.22 -5.39 -1.61
N LEU A 79 2.46 -5.61 -1.11
CA LEU A 79 2.95 -6.97 -0.85
C LEU A 79 2.05 -7.74 0.11
N ARG A 80 1.59 -7.09 1.19
CA ARG A 80 0.66 -7.72 2.14
C ARG A 80 -0.66 -8.11 1.46
N HIS A 81 -1.19 -7.29 0.57
CA HIS A 81 -2.44 -7.61 -0.15
C HIS A 81 -2.26 -8.81 -1.08
N VAL A 82 -1.14 -8.92 -1.78
CA VAL A 82 -0.83 -10.10 -2.61
C VAL A 82 -0.76 -11.37 -1.75
N ILE A 83 -0.03 -11.33 -0.63
CA ILE A 83 0.03 -12.45 0.32
C ILE A 83 -1.36 -12.82 0.86
N GLN A 84 -2.22 -11.83 1.11
CA GLN A 84 -3.60 -12.09 1.53
C GLN A 84 -4.42 -12.78 0.44
N ALA A 85 -4.29 -12.36 -0.82
CA ALA A 85 -4.96 -13.00 -1.96
C ALA A 85 -4.49 -14.45 -2.16
N GLU A 86 -3.18 -14.71 -2.08
CA GLU A 86 -2.61 -16.06 -2.18
C GLU A 86 -3.15 -16.99 -1.08
N LYS A 87 -3.28 -16.49 0.15
CA LYS A 87 -3.85 -17.25 1.27
C LYS A 87 -5.31 -17.63 1.00
N VAL A 88 -6.12 -16.68 0.52
CA VAL A 88 -7.53 -16.94 0.18
C VAL A 88 -7.63 -17.98 -0.93
N ILE A 89 -6.79 -17.90 -1.99
CA ILE A 89 -6.76 -18.90 -3.06
C ILE A 89 -6.42 -20.28 -2.51
N LYS A 90 -5.40 -20.37 -1.65
CA LYS A 90 -4.99 -21.63 -1.01
C LYS A 90 -6.08 -22.22 -0.11
N GLU A 91 -6.82 -21.37 0.61
CA GLU A 91 -7.94 -21.79 1.46
C GLU A 91 -9.15 -22.25 0.64
N ALA A 92 -9.45 -21.57 -0.47
CA ALA A 92 -10.55 -21.95 -1.37
C ALA A 92 -10.26 -23.20 -2.22
N SER A 93 -8.99 -23.57 -2.37
CA SER A 93 -8.55 -24.77 -3.11
C SER A 93 -8.43 -26.02 -2.22
N ARG A 94 -8.75 -25.91 -0.93
CA ARG A 94 -8.84 -27.03 0.02
C ARG A 94 -10.26 -27.56 0.09
#